data_AF-A0A968Q8A4-F1
#
_entry.id   AF-A0A968Q8A4-F1
#
_cell.length_a   1.000
_cell.length_b   1.000
_cell.length_c   1.000
_cell.angle_alpha   90.00
_cell.angle_beta   90.00
_cell.angle_gamma   90.00
#
_symmetry.space_group_name_H-M   'P 1'
#
loop_
_entity.id
_entity.type
_entity.pdbx_description
1 polymer ?
#
loop_
_entity_poly.entity_id
_entity_poly.type
_entity_poly.pdbx_seq_one_letter_code
_entity_poly.pdbx_strand_id
1 'polypeptide(L)'
;MFDAQANLLTGFGGHPLAAGLTLPVHNIPMFTAALNRAVRERLGGDGLAQPSLTIDLVVTVAELGQPLFRQLKWLEPFGMGNPVPRLLIRNGWFQQAFHKKLRDSKGQTVGFIKTEFELWDDTTQIGFPGEWWGHYKDDLPAGRCDVVVELDHNRFSGYHVKLVDVRPTDLPTEPDRSASTGSRSAASTAKVAAAQWSDWPTWQQRAGVTQTVGITAPPAPLVPLAPGEKWQELVGLAKYLVRTQTPVSRSQLTARLALTPTALNLGLAALAQVGFALVSDPEIDEVFKLQLALPAESSTRPALQRFLEAVEEEQFRHRFLTQELASGSSSG
;
A
#
# COMPACT_ATOMS: atom_id res chain seq x y z
N MET A 1 5.72 2.98 -26.63
CA MET A 1 4.60 2.09 -27.06
C MET A 1 3.71 2.81 -28.04
N PHE A 2 3.36 4.07 -27.78
CA PHE A 2 2.55 4.91 -28.69
C PHE A 2 3.36 5.59 -29.80
N ASP A 3 4.68 5.48 -29.80
CA ASP A 3 5.57 6.13 -30.78
C ASP A 3 5.27 5.68 -32.22
N ALA A 4 4.84 4.42 -32.38
CA ALA A 4 4.46 3.87 -33.68
C ALA A 4 3.10 4.39 -34.21
N GLN A 5 2.29 5.03 -33.36
CA GLN A 5 0.99 5.62 -33.73
C GLN A 5 0.99 7.15 -33.57
N ALA A 6 2.15 7.78 -33.39
CA ALA A 6 2.29 9.22 -33.19
C ALA A 6 1.57 10.04 -34.27
N ASN A 7 1.55 9.57 -35.51
CA ASN A 7 0.90 10.23 -36.64
C ASN A 7 -0.64 10.28 -36.55
N LEU A 8 -1.25 9.45 -35.69
CA LEU A 8 -2.69 9.41 -35.47
C LEU A 8 -3.14 10.24 -34.26
N LEU A 9 -2.17 10.71 -33.46
CA LEU A 9 -2.35 11.37 -32.18
C LEU A 9 -2.02 12.86 -32.31
N THR A 10 -2.84 13.72 -31.70
CA THR A 10 -2.52 15.15 -31.56
C THR A 10 -1.66 15.44 -30.33
N GLY A 11 -1.61 14.51 -29.37
CA GLY A 11 -0.69 14.53 -28.25
C GLY A 11 -0.74 13.21 -27.49
N PHE A 12 0.39 12.78 -26.93
CA PHE A 12 0.47 11.60 -26.08
C PHE A 12 1.53 11.77 -25.00
N GLY A 13 1.27 11.22 -23.82
CA GLY A 13 2.21 11.27 -22.70
C GLY A 13 1.73 10.43 -21.52
N GLY A 14 2.63 10.02 -20.64
CA GLY A 14 2.29 9.27 -19.43
C GLY A 14 3.42 8.38 -18.93
N HIS A 15 3.11 7.61 -17.89
CA HIS A 15 4.01 6.64 -17.25
C HIS A 15 3.69 5.22 -17.73
N PRO A 16 4.59 4.24 -17.56
CA PRO A 16 4.39 2.87 -18.05
C PRO A 16 3.06 2.21 -17.67
N LEU A 17 2.44 2.63 -16.55
CA LEU A 17 1.17 2.10 -16.04
C LEU A 17 -0.06 2.96 -16.38
N ALA A 18 0.12 4.17 -16.94
CA ALA A 18 -0.98 5.05 -17.30
C ALA A 18 -0.54 6.06 -18.37
N ALA A 19 -1.30 6.13 -19.47
CA ALA A 19 -1.04 7.09 -20.54
C ALA A 19 -2.29 7.90 -20.88
N GLY A 20 -2.09 9.21 -21.07
CA GLY A 20 -3.06 10.12 -21.66
C GLY A 20 -2.81 10.27 -23.15
N LEU A 21 -3.89 10.19 -23.94
CA LEU A 21 -3.86 10.29 -25.39
C LEU A 21 -4.89 11.29 -25.86
N THR A 22 -4.51 12.16 -26.78
CA THR A 22 -5.40 13.08 -27.49
C THR A 22 -5.34 12.73 -28.98
N LEU A 23 -6.51 12.52 -29.60
CA LEU A 23 -6.62 12.20 -31.01
C LEU A 23 -7.92 12.74 -31.63
N PRO A 24 -7.94 13.04 -32.94
CA PRO A 24 -9.17 13.35 -33.65
C PRO A 24 -10.14 12.16 -33.64
N VAL A 25 -11.44 12.41 -33.47
CA VAL A 25 -12.47 11.36 -33.35
C VAL A 25 -12.47 10.40 -34.54
N HIS A 26 -12.22 10.91 -35.76
CA HIS A 26 -12.18 10.09 -36.97
C HIS A 26 -10.97 9.11 -37.01
N ASN A 27 -9.94 9.34 -36.20
CA ASN A 27 -8.77 8.46 -36.12
C ASN A 27 -8.97 7.27 -35.15
N ILE A 28 -10.05 7.26 -34.36
CA ILE A 28 -10.32 6.19 -33.37
C ILE A 28 -10.30 4.79 -34.00
N PRO A 29 -10.96 4.51 -35.14
CA PRO A 29 -10.96 3.17 -35.72
C PRO A 29 -9.56 2.71 -36.15
N MET A 30 -8.79 3.60 -36.78
CA MET A 30 -7.42 3.31 -37.23
C MET A 30 -6.46 3.13 -36.03
N PHE A 31 -6.61 3.96 -35.00
CA PHE A 31 -5.81 3.88 -33.78
C PHE A 31 -6.06 2.55 -33.04
N THR A 32 -7.32 2.15 -32.86
CA THR A 32 -7.68 0.88 -32.22
C THR A 32 -7.11 -0.32 -32.96
N ALA A 33 -7.20 -0.34 -34.30
CA ALA A 33 -6.65 -1.43 -35.11
C ALA A 33 -5.12 -1.52 -34.98
N ALA A 34 -4.43 -0.37 -35.03
CA ALA A 34 -2.98 -0.29 -34.90
C ALA A 34 -2.50 -0.70 -33.48
N LEU A 35 -3.19 -0.25 -32.44
CA LEU A 35 -2.88 -0.60 -31.05
C LEU A 35 -3.07 -2.10 -30.79
N ASN A 36 -4.21 -2.66 -31.20
CA ASN A 36 -4.50 -4.09 -31.04
C ASN A 36 -3.49 -4.97 -31.80
N ARG A 37 -2.98 -4.51 -32.94
CA ARG A 37 -1.92 -5.20 -33.67
C ARG A 37 -0.59 -5.14 -32.88
N ALA A 38 -0.19 -3.96 -32.42
CA ALA A 38 1.05 -3.79 -31.67
C ALA A 38 1.06 -4.58 -30.34
N VAL A 39 -0.09 -4.67 -29.66
CA VAL A 39 -0.24 -5.47 -28.44
C VAL A 39 -0.10 -6.96 -28.75
N ARG A 40 -0.74 -7.47 -29.81
CA ARG A 40 -0.64 -8.88 -30.22
C ARG A 40 0.77 -9.27 -30.65
N GLU A 41 1.46 -8.39 -31.39
CA GLU A 41 2.86 -8.61 -31.78
C GLU A 41 3.80 -8.66 -30.56
N ARG A 42 3.53 -7.86 -29.52
CA ARG A 42 4.31 -7.86 -28.27
C ARG A 42 4.01 -9.04 -27.35
N LEU A 43 2.76 -9.50 -27.30
CA LEU A 43 2.33 -10.63 -26.45
C LEU A 43 2.55 -12.00 -27.12
N GLY A 44 3.05 -12.03 -28.37
CA GLY A 44 3.37 -13.28 -29.06
C GLY A 44 2.16 -14.05 -29.58
N GLY A 45 1.01 -13.40 -29.79
CA GLY A 45 -0.22 -14.02 -30.31
C GLY A 45 -1.45 -13.77 -29.43
N ASP A 46 -2.44 -14.68 -29.48
CA ASP A 46 -3.69 -14.63 -28.71
C ASP A 46 -3.54 -15.06 -27.23
N GLY A 47 -2.30 -15.35 -26.80
CA GLY A 47 -2.00 -15.65 -25.41
C GLY A 47 -2.05 -14.38 -24.58
N LEU A 48 -3.16 -14.14 -23.90
CA LEU A 48 -3.18 -13.22 -22.75
C LEU A 48 -2.09 -13.72 -21.78
N ALA A 49 -1.16 -12.84 -21.41
CA ALA A 49 -0.21 -13.15 -20.35
C ALA A 49 -1.02 -13.57 -19.12
N GLN A 50 -0.84 -14.82 -18.67
CA GLN A 50 -1.53 -15.27 -17.47
C GLN A 50 -1.09 -14.36 -16.32
N PRO A 51 -2.03 -13.89 -15.48
CA PRO A 51 -1.68 -13.09 -14.33
C PRO A 51 -0.71 -13.88 -13.45
N SER A 52 0.53 -13.41 -13.34
CA SER A 52 1.54 -14.04 -12.50
C SER A 52 1.30 -13.65 -11.04
N LEU A 53 1.10 -14.65 -10.18
CA LEU A 53 0.95 -14.47 -8.75
C LEU A 53 2.32 -14.69 -8.08
N THR A 54 2.89 -13.64 -7.49
CA THR A 54 4.13 -13.76 -6.70
C THR A 54 3.80 -14.30 -5.32
N ILE A 55 4.58 -15.29 -4.87
CA ILE A 55 4.51 -15.88 -3.53
C ILE A 55 5.74 -15.45 -2.74
N ASP A 56 5.53 -14.92 -1.53
CA ASP A 56 6.61 -14.39 -0.70
C ASP A 56 7.15 -15.44 0.27
N LEU A 57 6.27 -16.29 0.80
CA LEU A 57 6.64 -17.29 1.81
C LEU A 57 5.78 -18.55 1.69
N VAL A 58 6.39 -19.71 1.89
CA VAL A 58 5.66 -20.98 2.07
C VAL A 58 5.52 -21.22 3.56
N VAL A 59 4.29 -21.42 4.02
CA VAL A 59 3.97 -21.65 5.43
C VAL A 59 3.01 -22.83 5.57
N THR A 60 2.96 -23.36 6.78
CA THR A 60 2.00 -24.36 7.22
C THR A 60 0.88 -23.70 8.02
N VAL A 61 -0.25 -24.38 8.20
CA VAL A 61 -1.37 -23.87 9.01
C VAL A 61 -0.95 -23.73 10.48
N ALA A 62 -0.04 -24.56 10.97
CA ALA A 62 0.51 -24.47 12.33
C ALA A 62 1.27 -23.16 12.60
N GLU A 63 1.86 -22.57 11.57
CA GLU A 63 2.63 -21.33 11.66
C GLU A 63 1.75 -20.08 11.60
N LEU A 64 0.47 -20.23 11.19
CA LEU A 64 -0.48 -19.14 11.14
C LEU A 64 -0.83 -18.64 12.55
N GLY A 65 -1.09 -17.33 12.65
CA GLY A 65 -1.56 -16.70 13.88
C GLY A 65 -0.63 -15.60 14.37
N GLN A 66 -0.72 -15.30 15.67
CA GLN A 66 -0.09 -14.13 16.26
C GLN A 66 1.44 -14.04 16.04
N PRO A 67 2.23 -15.12 16.20
CA PRO A 67 3.68 -15.01 16.06
C PRO A 67 4.09 -14.58 14.65
N LEU A 68 3.55 -15.26 13.62
CA LEU A 68 3.82 -14.94 12.22
C LEU A 68 3.27 -13.55 11.86
N PHE A 69 2.05 -13.21 12.30
CA PHE A 69 1.48 -11.88 12.05
C PHE A 69 2.37 -10.75 12.59
N ARG A 70 2.91 -10.91 13.82
CA ARG A 70 3.83 -9.93 14.40
C ARG A 70 5.10 -9.78 13.59
N GLN A 71 5.66 -10.87 13.05
CA GLN A 71 6.85 -10.80 12.20
C GLN A 71 6.54 -10.09 10.88
N LEU A 72 5.42 -10.39 10.23
CA LEU A 72 4.99 -9.73 9.00
C LEU A 72 4.74 -8.23 9.20
N LYS A 73 4.24 -7.83 10.37
CA LYS A 73 4.03 -6.41 10.72
C LYS A 73 5.32 -5.58 10.73
N TRP A 74 6.49 -6.19 10.90
CA TRP A 74 7.76 -5.46 10.83
C TRP A 74 8.10 -5.01 9.40
N LEU A 75 7.41 -5.55 8.40
CA LEU A 75 7.56 -5.17 7.00
C LEU A 75 6.69 -3.96 6.63
N GLU A 76 5.88 -3.44 7.54
CA GLU A 76 5.08 -2.24 7.28
C GLU A 76 5.96 -1.00 7.05
N PRO A 77 5.53 -0.04 6.20
CA PRO A 77 4.18 0.08 5.61
C PRO A 77 3.98 -0.71 4.32
N PHE A 78 2.79 -1.30 4.17
CA PHE A 78 2.37 -1.95 2.92
C PHE A 78 1.77 -0.95 1.92
N GLY A 79 1.99 -1.17 0.62
CA GLY A 79 1.51 -0.32 -0.47
C GLY A 79 1.98 -0.80 -1.84
N MET A 80 1.86 0.03 -2.88
CA MET A 80 2.24 -0.36 -4.25
C MET A 80 3.70 -0.82 -4.41
N GLY A 81 4.62 -0.32 -3.58
CA GLY A 81 6.03 -0.73 -3.61
C GLY A 81 6.39 -1.87 -2.64
N ASN A 82 5.46 -2.25 -1.77
CA ASN A 82 5.64 -3.25 -0.72
C ASN A 82 4.29 -3.92 -0.44
N PRO A 83 3.83 -4.84 -1.31
CA PRO A 83 2.53 -5.48 -1.12
C PRO A 83 2.48 -6.28 0.19
N VAL A 84 1.27 -6.56 0.67
CA VAL A 84 1.09 -7.46 1.81
C VAL A 84 1.66 -8.84 1.42
N PRO A 85 2.49 -9.46 2.29
CA PRO A 85 3.10 -10.75 1.99
C PRO A 85 2.06 -11.83 1.70
N ARG A 86 2.21 -12.49 0.56
CA ARG A 86 1.38 -13.61 0.11
C ARG A 86 2.00 -14.92 0.55
N LEU A 87 1.24 -15.67 1.32
CA LEU A 87 1.66 -16.91 1.95
C LEU A 87 1.08 -18.10 1.18
N LEU A 88 1.91 -19.06 0.81
CA LEU A 88 1.50 -20.31 0.16
C LEU A 88 1.41 -21.44 1.18
N ILE A 89 0.26 -22.09 1.24
CA ILE A 89 0.01 -23.32 1.99
C ILE A 89 -0.24 -24.44 0.99
N ARG A 90 0.57 -25.50 1.04
CA ARG A 90 0.46 -26.63 0.11
C ARG A 90 -0.44 -27.70 0.66
N ASN A 91 -1.18 -28.37 -0.22
CA ASN A 91 -2.05 -29.51 0.12
C ASN A 91 -3.07 -29.21 1.23
N GLY A 92 -3.50 -27.95 1.34
CA GLY A 92 -4.53 -27.53 2.28
C GLY A 92 -5.92 -27.93 1.80
N TRP A 93 -6.87 -27.97 2.72
CA TRP A 93 -8.29 -28.16 2.40
C TRP A 93 -9.17 -27.27 3.27
N PHE A 94 -10.40 -27.06 2.81
CA PHE A 94 -11.37 -26.21 3.48
C PHE A 94 -12.43 -27.06 4.20
N GLN A 95 -12.80 -26.65 5.41
CA GLN A 95 -13.95 -27.20 6.13
C GLN A 95 -14.84 -26.08 6.65
N GLN A 96 -16.05 -26.46 7.06
CA GLN A 96 -17.04 -25.55 7.65
C GLN A 96 -17.31 -24.29 6.81
N ALA A 97 -17.20 -24.38 5.48
CA ALA A 97 -17.38 -23.24 4.61
C ALA A 97 -18.86 -22.82 4.53
N PHE A 98 -19.14 -21.56 4.84
CA PHE A 98 -20.46 -20.96 4.67
C PHE A 98 -20.34 -19.55 4.09
N HIS A 99 -21.27 -19.21 3.21
CA HIS A 99 -21.37 -17.86 2.69
C HIS A 99 -22.45 -17.07 3.43
N LYS A 100 -22.21 -15.78 3.62
CA LYS A 100 -23.18 -14.85 4.19
C LYS A 100 -23.25 -13.61 3.32
N LYS A 101 -24.47 -13.13 3.09
CA LYS A 101 -24.69 -11.80 2.50
C LYS A 101 -24.49 -10.76 3.59
N LEU A 102 -23.61 -9.80 3.34
CA LEU A 102 -23.39 -8.70 4.28
C LEU A 102 -24.64 -7.83 4.36
N ARG A 103 -24.94 -7.37 5.57
CA ARG A 103 -26.03 -6.42 5.82
C ARG A 103 -25.44 -5.14 6.40
N ASP A 104 -25.87 -4.00 5.90
CA ASP A 104 -25.55 -2.69 6.46
C ASP A 104 -26.14 -2.58 7.88
N SER A 105 -25.65 -1.62 8.65
CA SER A 105 -26.19 -1.15 9.93
C SER A 105 -27.71 -0.95 9.94
N LYS A 106 -28.32 -0.72 8.78
CA LYS A 106 -29.78 -0.57 8.57
C LYS A 106 -30.50 -1.88 8.19
N GLY A 107 -29.81 -3.03 8.22
CA GLY A 107 -30.35 -4.33 7.85
C GLY A 107 -30.51 -4.58 6.35
N GLN A 108 -30.10 -3.63 5.50
CA GLN A 108 -30.16 -3.76 4.04
C GLN A 108 -29.00 -4.62 3.54
N THR A 109 -29.29 -5.51 2.60
CA THR A 109 -28.25 -6.37 2.01
C THR A 109 -27.27 -5.52 1.22
N VAL A 110 -26.02 -5.46 1.64
CA VAL A 110 -24.92 -4.89 0.86
C VAL A 110 -24.57 -5.94 -0.21
N GLY A 111 -24.37 -5.52 -1.46
CA GLY A 111 -24.16 -6.41 -2.61
C GLY A 111 -22.89 -7.27 -2.58
N PHE A 112 -22.18 -7.35 -1.45
CA PHE A 112 -20.98 -8.14 -1.30
C PHE A 112 -21.30 -9.44 -0.56
N ILE A 113 -20.90 -10.56 -1.16
CA ILE A 113 -20.90 -11.87 -0.53
C ILE A 113 -19.55 -12.10 0.14
N LYS A 114 -19.58 -12.73 1.32
CA LYS A 114 -18.40 -13.16 2.04
C LYS A 114 -18.56 -14.63 2.37
N THR A 115 -17.56 -15.43 2.02
CA THR A 115 -17.46 -16.82 2.47
C THR A 115 -16.48 -16.89 3.63
N GLU A 116 -16.88 -17.52 4.72
CA GLU A 116 -16.03 -17.84 5.86
C GLU A 116 -15.79 -19.36 5.86
N PHE A 117 -14.58 -19.78 6.18
CA PHE A 117 -14.15 -21.17 6.16
C PHE A 117 -13.09 -21.43 7.23
N GLU A 118 -12.83 -22.69 7.49
CA GLU A 118 -11.65 -23.14 8.23
C GLU A 118 -10.66 -23.74 7.25
N LEU A 119 -9.41 -23.27 7.28
CA LEU A 119 -8.30 -23.80 6.51
C LEU A 119 -7.55 -24.85 7.33
N TRP A 120 -7.30 -26.00 6.72
CA TRP A 120 -6.65 -27.14 7.33
C TRP A 120 -5.48 -27.61 6.49
N ASP A 121 -4.48 -28.18 7.15
CA ASP A 121 -3.41 -28.96 6.53
C ASP A 121 -3.04 -30.16 7.42
N ASP A 122 -2.06 -30.96 7.01
CA ASP A 122 -1.64 -32.14 7.79
C ASP A 122 -0.80 -31.80 9.04
N THR A 123 -0.50 -30.52 9.29
CA THR A 123 0.36 -30.06 10.39
C THR A 123 -0.39 -29.73 11.66
N THR A 124 -1.70 -29.47 11.58
CA THR A 124 -2.54 -29.16 12.73
C THR A 124 -3.79 -30.04 12.82
N GLN A 125 -4.32 -30.17 14.03
CA GLN A 125 -5.63 -30.77 14.28
C GLN A 125 -6.72 -29.71 14.48
N ILE A 126 -6.40 -28.45 14.25
CA ILE A 126 -7.30 -27.30 14.44
C ILE A 126 -7.26 -26.48 13.17
N GLY A 127 -8.44 -26.23 12.60
CA GLY A 127 -8.61 -25.36 11.44
C GLY A 127 -8.32 -23.90 11.79
N PHE A 128 -7.69 -23.19 10.86
CA PHE A 128 -7.42 -21.76 10.99
C PHE A 128 -8.53 -20.97 10.29
N PRO A 129 -9.15 -19.98 10.94
CA PRO A 129 -10.28 -19.25 10.35
C PRO A 129 -9.82 -18.42 9.15
N GLY A 130 -10.64 -18.41 8.10
CA GLY A 130 -10.37 -17.68 6.88
C GLY A 130 -11.62 -17.06 6.25
N GLU A 131 -11.39 -16.08 5.38
CA GLU A 131 -12.43 -15.38 4.64
C GLU A 131 -12.09 -15.23 3.15
N TRP A 132 -13.13 -15.26 2.32
CA TRP A 132 -13.04 -15.01 0.88
C TRP A 132 -14.14 -14.06 0.44
N TRP A 133 -13.75 -12.90 -0.08
CA TRP A 133 -14.67 -11.84 -0.48
C TRP A 133 -15.07 -11.97 -1.95
N GLY A 134 -16.36 -11.87 -2.24
CA GLY A 134 -16.89 -11.91 -3.61
C GLY A 134 -17.14 -13.31 -4.17
N HIS A 135 -16.82 -14.36 -3.41
CA HIS A 135 -16.96 -15.76 -3.83
C HIS A 135 -17.95 -16.53 -2.96
N TYR A 136 -18.53 -17.58 -3.53
CA TYR A 136 -19.43 -18.51 -2.86
C TYR A 136 -18.63 -19.69 -2.30
N LYS A 137 -19.22 -20.37 -1.31
CA LYS A 137 -18.67 -21.63 -0.77
C LYS A 137 -18.44 -22.69 -1.85
N ASP A 138 -19.25 -22.68 -2.92
CA ASP A 138 -19.20 -23.68 -3.98
C ASP A 138 -18.04 -23.42 -4.96
N ASP A 139 -17.40 -22.24 -4.86
CA ASP A 139 -16.17 -21.90 -5.59
C ASP A 139 -14.91 -22.46 -4.90
N LEU A 140 -15.03 -22.91 -3.64
CA LEU A 140 -13.92 -23.54 -2.93
C LEU A 140 -13.71 -24.97 -3.45
N PRO A 141 -12.46 -25.39 -3.69
CA PRO A 141 -12.18 -26.76 -4.10
C PRO A 141 -12.56 -27.74 -2.98
N ALA A 142 -13.27 -28.80 -3.35
CA ALA A 142 -13.71 -29.84 -2.40
C ALA A 142 -12.55 -30.77 -1.95
N GLY A 143 -11.44 -30.77 -2.69
CA GLY A 143 -10.27 -31.61 -2.43
C GLY A 143 -9.08 -30.84 -1.87
N ARG A 144 -7.91 -31.48 -1.90
CA ARG A 144 -6.64 -30.82 -1.53
C ARG A 144 -6.22 -29.83 -2.61
N CYS A 145 -5.69 -28.70 -2.17
CA CYS A 145 -5.28 -27.62 -3.05
C CYS A 145 -4.09 -26.86 -2.47
N ASP A 146 -3.37 -26.20 -3.37
CA ASP A 146 -2.42 -25.16 -3.01
C ASP A 146 -3.21 -23.86 -2.80
N VAL A 147 -3.02 -23.24 -1.64
CA VAL A 147 -3.81 -22.11 -1.17
C VAL A 147 -2.88 -20.92 -0.98
N VAL A 148 -3.23 -19.78 -1.57
CA VAL A 148 -2.51 -18.52 -1.38
C VAL A 148 -3.34 -17.59 -0.53
N VAL A 149 -2.76 -17.16 0.58
CA VAL A 149 -3.46 -16.36 1.61
C VAL A 149 -2.65 -15.14 2.05
N GLU A 150 -3.36 -14.15 2.55
CA GLU A 150 -2.81 -13.03 3.31
C GLU A 150 -3.23 -13.17 4.78
N LEU A 151 -2.30 -13.03 5.73
CA LEU A 151 -2.62 -13.12 7.15
C LEU A 151 -3.06 -11.76 7.70
N ASP A 152 -4.25 -11.69 8.29
CA ASP A 152 -4.81 -10.47 8.84
C ASP A 152 -5.29 -10.65 10.30
N HIS A 153 -5.52 -9.54 10.99
CA HIS A 153 -6.02 -9.51 12.34
C HIS A 153 -7.14 -8.47 12.50
N ASN A 154 -8.30 -8.93 12.94
CA ASN A 154 -9.43 -8.09 13.29
C ASN A 154 -9.71 -8.19 14.79
N ARG A 155 -10.04 -7.05 15.43
CA ARG A 155 -10.38 -6.99 16.86
C ARG A 155 -11.59 -7.86 17.24
N PHE A 156 -12.51 -8.11 16.29
CA PHE A 156 -13.73 -8.89 16.55
C PHE A 156 -13.59 -10.38 16.27
N SER A 157 -12.93 -10.75 15.16
CA SER A 157 -12.80 -12.15 14.71
C SER A 157 -11.42 -12.76 15.00
N GLY A 158 -10.47 -11.99 15.53
CA GLY A 158 -9.11 -12.43 15.80
C GLY A 158 -8.26 -12.53 14.53
N TYR A 159 -7.23 -13.39 14.59
CA TYR A 159 -6.35 -13.69 13.46
C TYR A 159 -7.10 -14.58 12.47
N HIS A 160 -7.06 -14.20 11.20
CA HIS A 160 -7.71 -14.93 10.13
C HIS A 160 -6.93 -14.76 8.83
N VAL A 161 -7.13 -15.68 7.89
CA VAL A 161 -6.54 -15.59 6.56
C VAL A 161 -7.52 -15.02 5.54
N LYS A 162 -7.05 -14.15 4.66
CA LYS A 162 -7.77 -13.71 3.47
C LYS A 162 -7.33 -14.55 2.28
N LEU A 163 -8.28 -15.21 1.65
CA LEU A 163 -8.01 -16.04 0.48
C LEU A 163 -7.75 -15.15 -0.74
N VAL A 164 -6.57 -15.31 -1.35
CA VAL A 164 -6.17 -14.59 -2.56
C VAL A 164 -6.40 -15.45 -3.80
N ASP A 165 -5.94 -16.71 -3.76
CA ASP A 165 -6.08 -17.64 -4.87
C ASP A 165 -6.03 -19.09 -4.39
N VAL A 166 -6.61 -20.00 -5.19
CA VAL A 166 -6.64 -21.43 -4.92
C VAL A 166 -6.34 -22.21 -6.19
N ARG A 167 -5.50 -23.23 -6.06
CA ARG A 167 -5.18 -24.14 -7.16
C ARG A 167 -5.37 -25.59 -6.71
N PRO A 168 -6.33 -26.34 -7.32
CA PRO A 168 -6.45 -27.78 -7.07
C PRO A 168 -5.13 -28.50 -7.39
N THR A 169 -4.72 -29.43 -6.53
CA THR A 169 -3.46 -30.19 -6.70
C THR A 169 -3.50 -31.12 -7.93
N ASP A 170 -4.69 -31.40 -8.48
CA ASP A 170 -4.89 -32.27 -9.64
C ASP A 170 -4.44 -31.66 -10.99
N LEU A 171 -4.09 -30.37 -11.03
CA LEU A 171 -3.59 -29.71 -12.23
C LEU A 171 -2.05 -29.77 -12.26
N PRO A 172 -1.42 -30.45 -13.26
CA PRO A 172 0.02 -30.60 -13.31
C PRO A 172 0.71 -29.24 -13.15
N THR A 173 1.57 -29.14 -12.13
CA THR A 173 2.54 -28.06 -12.04
C THR A 173 3.37 -28.15 -13.31
N GLU A 174 3.16 -27.28 -14.30
CA GLU A 174 4.12 -27.19 -15.38
C GLU A 174 5.47 -26.88 -14.72
N PRO A 175 6.46 -27.77 -14.83
CA PRO A 175 7.76 -27.49 -14.27
C PRO A 175 8.27 -26.26 -15.00
N ASP A 176 8.70 -25.29 -14.20
CA ASP A 176 9.35 -24.08 -14.65
C ASP A 176 10.44 -24.43 -15.68
N ARG A 177 10.14 -24.21 -16.98
CA ARG A 177 11.07 -24.43 -18.09
C ARG A 177 12.20 -23.40 -18.13
N SER A 178 12.45 -22.67 -17.04
CA SER A 178 13.59 -21.78 -16.90
C SER A 178 14.77 -22.34 -16.08
N ALA A 179 14.64 -23.53 -15.50
CA ALA A 179 15.78 -24.23 -14.87
C ALA A 179 16.66 -24.95 -15.91
N SER A 180 17.28 -24.19 -16.82
CA SER A 180 18.45 -24.65 -17.56
C SER A 180 19.67 -23.87 -17.14
N THR A 181 20.65 -24.64 -16.70
CA THR A 181 21.94 -24.29 -16.16
C THR A 181 22.69 -23.34 -17.09
N GLY A 182 22.79 -22.07 -16.70
CA GLY A 182 23.55 -21.06 -17.39
C GLY A 182 24.00 -20.01 -16.40
N SER A 183 25.17 -20.23 -15.80
CA SER A 183 25.89 -19.21 -15.04
C SER A 183 26.16 -18.00 -15.93
N ARG A 184 25.26 -17.02 -15.89
CA ARG A 184 25.54 -15.63 -16.27
C ARG A 184 25.07 -14.77 -15.12
N SER A 185 26.04 -14.19 -14.43
CA SER A 185 25.88 -13.04 -13.55
C SER A 185 25.11 -11.96 -14.30
N ALA A 186 23.82 -11.82 -14.00
CA ALA A 186 23.03 -10.67 -14.35
C ALA A 186 22.80 -9.91 -13.03
N ALA A 187 23.52 -8.80 -12.87
CA ALA A 187 23.37 -7.90 -11.74
C ALA A 187 21.90 -7.47 -11.62
N SER A 188 21.22 -7.93 -10.58
CA SER A 188 19.86 -7.53 -10.23
C SER A 188 19.91 -6.11 -9.65
N THR A 189 19.59 -5.10 -10.46
CA THR A 189 19.40 -3.73 -9.97
C THR A 189 18.07 -3.65 -9.24
N ALA A 190 18.10 -3.75 -7.91
CA ALA A 190 16.94 -3.45 -7.08
C ALA A 190 16.72 -1.93 -7.07
N LYS A 191 15.62 -1.45 -7.66
CA LYS A 191 15.15 -0.07 -7.49
C LYS A 191 14.26 -0.03 -6.26
N VAL A 192 14.77 0.54 -5.17
CA VAL A 192 14.04 0.75 -3.91
C VAL A 192 13.89 2.25 -3.71
N ALA A 193 12.65 2.73 -3.68
CA ALA A 193 12.35 4.13 -3.41
C ALA A 193 12.52 4.42 -1.91
N ALA A 194 13.45 5.31 -1.56
CA ALA A 194 13.69 5.73 -0.17
C ALA A 194 12.72 6.86 0.20
N ALA A 195 11.93 6.68 1.25
CA ALA A 195 11.00 7.70 1.75
C ALA A 195 11.55 8.52 2.93
N GLN A 196 12.58 8.06 3.67
CA GLN A 196 13.12 8.79 4.83
C GLN A 196 14.60 8.47 5.12
N TRP A 197 15.37 9.48 5.57
CA TRP A 197 16.80 9.39 5.91
C TRP A 197 17.10 8.57 7.18
N SER A 198 16.09 8.21 7.97
CA SER A 198 16.25 7.42 9.21
C SER A 198 16.75 5.98 8.97
N ASP A 199 16.71 5.50 7.73
CA ASP A 199 17.05 4.11 7.41
C ASP A 199 18.53 3.91 7.06
N TRP A 200 19.33 4.99 6.99
CA TRP A 200 20.73 4.99 6.53
C TRP A 200 21.63 3.85 7.10
N PRO A 201 21.54 3.46 8.39
CA PRO A 201 22.32 2.34 8.92
C PRO A 201 21.96 0.98 8.29
N THR A 202 20.68 0.78 7.97
CA THR A 202 20.14 -0.44 7.33
C THR A 202 20.61 -0.56 5.88
N TRP A 203 20.83 0.58 5.21
CA TRP A 203 21.41 0.63 3.86
C TRP A 203 22.90 0.27 3.85
N GLN A 204 23.68 0.69 4.86
CA GLN A 204 25.11 0.36 4.95
C GLN A 204 25.35 -1.15 5.15
N GLN A 205 24.51 -1.83 5.94
CA GLN A 205 24.58 -3.28 6.09
C GLN A 205 24.24 -4.03 4.80
N ARG A 206 23.34 -3.49 3.95
CA ARG A 206 22.93 -4.12 2.69
C ARG A 206 23.87 -3.79 1.52
N ALA A 207 24.52 -2.63 1.52
CA ALA A 207 25.46 -2.21 0.49
C ALA A 207 26.77 -3.02 0.45
N GLY A 208 27.09 -3.76 1.52
CA GLY A 208 28.20 -4.72 1.51
C GLY A 208 27.96 -5.95 0.62
N VAL A 209 26.71 -6.19 0.18
CA VAL A 209 26.30 -7.42 -0.52
C VAL A 209 25.89 -7.17 -1.98
N THR A 210 25.52 -5.95 -2.37
CA THR A 210 25.09 -5.63 -3.75
C THR A 210 25.75 -4.36 -4.29
N GLN A 211 26.49 -4.50 -5.40
CA GLN A 211 27.02 -3.37 -6.16
C GLN A 211 25.86 -2.68 -6.92
N THR A 212 25.67 -1.39 -6.62
CA THR A 212 24.72 -0.40 -7.18
C THR A 212 23.28 -0.40 -6.64
N VAL A 213 22.91 0.74 -6.04
CA VAL A 213 21.56 1.09 -5.56
C VAL A 213 21.06 2.27 -6.41
N GLY A 214 19.87 2.14 -7.02
CA GLY A 214 19.21 3.23 -7.73
C GLY A 214 18.21 3.95 -6.84
N ILE A 215 18.35 5.27 -6.69
CA ILE A 215 17.48 6.13 -5.88
C ILE A 215 16.35 6.69 -6.78
N THR A 216 15.10 6.53 -6.39
CA THR A 216 13.95 7.22 -7.02
C THR A 216 13.16 7.99 -5.95
N ALA A 217 12.98 9.29 -6.12
CA ALA A 217 12.13 10.12 -5.26
C ALA A 217 10.64 10.02 -5.67
N PRO A 218 9.72 10.19 -4.70
CA PRO A 218 8.30 10.33 -5.00
C PRO A 218 8.00 11.59 -5.84
N PRO A 219 6.93 11.57 -6.66
CA PRO A 219 6.56 12.71 -7.50
C PRO A 219 6.17 13.92 -6.64
N ALA A 220 6.69 15.09 -7.01
CA ALA A 220 6.38 16.35 -6.34
C ALA A 220 4.87 16.66 -6.38
N PRO A 221 4.27 17.14 -5.28
CA PRO A 221 2.94 17.74 -5.35
C PRO A 221 2.99 18.98 -6.27
N LEU A 222 1.99 19.11 -7.14
CA LEU A 222 1.93 20.08 -8.25
C LEU A 222 1.98 21.55 -7.80
N VAL A 223 1.78 21.85 -6.51
CA VAL A 223 2.03 23.16 -5.88
C VAL A 223 2.42 22.92 -4.42
N PRO A 224 3.57 23.42 -3.91
CA PRO A 224 3.83 23.44 -2.48
C PRO A 224 2.85 24.42 -1.82
N LEU A 225 1.91 23.92 -1.01
CA LEU A 225 1.03 24.75 -0.19
C LEU A 225 1.87 25.61 0.74
N ALA A 226 1.51 26.88 0.93
CA ALA A 226 2.26 27.76 1.81
C ALA A 226 2.21 27.20 3.26
N PRO A 227 3.29 27.30 4.04
CA PRO A 227 3.33 26.80 5.44
C PRO A 227 2.17 27.33 6.29
N GLY A 228 1.74 28.57 6.04
CA GLY A 228 0.58 29.17 6.68
C GLY A 228 -0.77 28.51 6.33
N GLU A 229 -0.93 27.96 5.14
CA GLU A 229 -2.14 27.22 4.73
C GLU A 229 -2.22 25.88 5.46
N LYS A 230 -1.08 25.21 5.66
CA LYS A 230 -1.01 23.98 6.47
C LYS A 230 -1.37 24.24 7.93
N TRP A 231 -0.99 25.39 8.47
CA TRP A 231 -1.45 25.81 9.80
C TRP A 231 -2.96 26.06 9.84
N GLN A 232 -3.53 26.73 8.85
CA GLN A 232 -4.98 26.96 8.76
C GLN A 232 -5.77 25.64 8.63
N GLU A 233 -5.26 24.68 7.86
CA GLU A 233 -5.83 23.35 7.70
C GLU A 233 -5.83 22.60 9.05
N LEU A 234 -4.70 22.62 9.76
CA LEU A 234 -4.56 22.02 11.09
C LEU A 234 -5.53 22.64 12.11
N VAL A 235 -5.66 23.97 12.14
CA VAL A 235 -6.63 24.67 13.01
C VAL A 235 -8.07 24.35 12.63
N GLY A 236 -8.38 24.26 11.34
CA GLY A 236 -9.70 23.87 10.84
C GLY A 236 -10.10 22.46 11.27
N LEU A 237 -9.15 21.51 11.16
CA LEU A 237 -9.33 20.15 11.67
C LEU A 237 -9.48 20.11 13.18
N ALA A 238 -8.68 20.88 13.93
CA ALA A 238 -8.80 20.94 15.38
C ALA A 238 -10.19 21.44 15.82
N LYS A 239 -10.71 22.51 15.20
CA LYS A 239 -12.07 23.01 15.45
C LYS A 239 -13.15 21.99 15.11
N TYR A 240 -12.99 21.25 14.01
CA TYR A 240 -13.91 20.19 13.63
C TYR A 240 -13.92 19.07 14.68
N LEU A 241 -12.74 18.59 15.09
CA LEU A 241 -12.58 17.49 16.05
C LEU A 241 -13.11 17.85 17.44
N VAL A 242 -12.91 19.10 17.89
CA VAL A 242 -13.52 19.62 19.11
C VAL A 242 -15.05 19.58 19.01
N ARG A 243 -15.62 20.00 17.88
CA ARG A 243 -17.08 20.04 17.69
C ARG A 243 -17.70 18.66 17.63
N THR A 244 -17.03 17.68 17.01
CA THR A 244 -17.58 16.34 16.80
C THR A 244 -17.18 15.34 17.89
N GLN A 245 -16.28 15.72 18.80
CA GLN A 245 -15.73 14.86 19.86
C GLN A 245 -15.20 13.52 19.33
N THR A 246 -14.77 13.50 18.07
CA THR A 246 -14.32 12.29 17.37
C THR A 246 -12.88 11.96 17.80
N PRO A 247 -12.61 10.73 18.26
CA PRO A 247 -11.25 10.30 18.54
C PRO A 247 -10.43 10.21 17.25
N VAL A 248 -9.17 10.66 17.28
CA VAL A 248 -8.26 10.63 16.13
C VAL A 248 -6.88 10.14 16.57
N SER A 249 -6.17 9.44 15.67
CA SER A 249 -4.76 9.05 15.89
C SER A 249 -3.78 10.01 15.22
N ARG A 250 -2.51 10.00 15.67
CA ARG A 250 -1.43 10.78 15.03
C ARG A 250 -1.15 10.33 13.59
N SER A 251 -1.28 9.03 13.32
CA SER A 251 -1.15 8.46 11.96
C SER A 251 -2.25 8.95 11.00
N GLN A 252 -3.49 9.09 11.49
CA GLN A 252 -4.59 9.65 10.69
C GLN A 252 -4.38 11.13 10.36
N LEU A 253 -3.85 11.92 11.31
CA LEU A 253 -3.57 13.34 11.09
C LEU A 253 -2.37 13.57 10.15
N THR A 254 -1.29 12.80 10.31
CA THR A 254 -0.13 12.87 9.40
C THR A 254 -0.52 12.51 7.96
N ALA A 255 -1.29 11.44 7.77
CA ALA A 255 -1.80 11.03 6.46
C ALA A 255 -2.72 12.09 5.83
N ARG A 256 -3.63 12.67 6.63
CA ARG A 256 -4.60 13.66 6.13
C ARG A 256 -3.97 15.01 5.81
N LEU A 257 -3.02 15.46 6.62
CA LEU A 257 -2.33 16.74 6.43
C LEU A 257 -1.09 16.63 5.54
N ALA A 258 -0.71 15.41 5.14
CA ALA A 258 0.55 15.13 4.45
C ALA A 258 1.75 15.79 5.16
N LEU A 259 1.86 15.55 6.46
CA LEU A 259 2.93 16.07 7.32
C LEU A 259 3.74 14.91 7.91
N THR A 260 5.05 15.11 8.09
CA THR A 260 5.85 14.18 8.90
C THR A 260 5.38 14.14 10.36
N PRO A 261 5.62 13.03 11.08
CA PRO A 261 5.33 12.93 12.51
C PRO A 261 5.97 14.06 13.34
N THR A 262 7.18 14.50 12.96
CA THR A 262 7.89 15.60 13.60
C THR A 262 7.18 16.93 13.42
N ALA A 263 6.80 17.28 12.18
CA ALA A 263 6.05 18.51 11.89
C ALA A 263 4.68 18.51 12.58
N LEU A 264 3.98 17.36 12.61
CA LEU A 264 2.71 17.23 13.32
C LEU A 264 2.86 17.47 14.83
N ASN A 265 3.90 16.92 15.47
CA ASN A 265 4.14 17.12 16.90
C ASN A 265 4.36 18.60 17.25
N LEU A 266 5.10 19.33 16.41
CA LEU A 266 5.28 20.77 16.57
C LEU A 266 3.97 21.54 16.36
N GLY A 267 3.14 21.10 15.40
CA GLY A 267 1.82 21.66 15.16
C GLY A 267 0.84 21.43 16.33
N LEU A 268 0.84 20.23 16.90
CA LEU A 268 0.04 19.90 18.10
C LEU A 268 0.51 20.70 19.32
N ALA A 269 1.83 20.90 19.48
CA ALA A 269 2.38 21.76 20.53
C ALA A 269 1.96 23.22 20.34
N ALA A 270 1.93 23.72 19.11
CA ALA A 270 1.44 25.06 18.80
C ALA A 270 -0.08 25.19 19.04
N LEU A 271 -0.87 24.16 18.72
CA LEU A 271 -2.31 24.12 19.03
C LEU A 271 -2.57 24.19 20.54
N ALA A 272 -1.75 23.53 21.36
CA ALA A 272 -1.84 23.60 22.81
C ALA A 272 -1.70 25.03 23.34
N GLN A 273 -0.80 25.83 22.74
CA GLN A 273 -0.60 27.23 23.09
C GLN A 273 -1.77 28.13 22.67
N VAL A 274 -2.53 27.73 21.65
CA VAL A 274 -3.69 28.47 21.13
C VAL A 274 -5.01 28.09 21.85
N GLY A 275 -4.96 27.15 22.79
CA GLY A 275 -6.11 26.77 23.61
C GLY A 275 -6.76 25.44 23.21
N PHE A 276 -5.99 24.51 22.64
CA PHE A 276 -6.46 23.14 22.36
C PHE A 276 -5.72 22.12 23.23
N ALA A 277 -6.41 21.42 24.13
CA ALA A 277 -5.82 20.32 24.89
C ALA A 277 -6.02 18.98 24.16
N LEU A 278 -4.97 18.15 24.17
CA LEU A 278 -5.06 16.75 23.79
C LEU A 278 -5.44 15.94 25.02
N VAL A 279 -6.58 15.27 24.98
CA VAL A 279 -7.01 14.31 25.99
C VAL A 279 -6.79 12.93 25.41
N SER A 280 -5.74 12.25 25.87
CA SER A 280 -5.49 10.85 25.54
C SER A 280 -6.57 9.97 26.16
N ASP A 281 -7.08 9.02 25.40
CA ASP A 281 -8.03 8.04 25.93
C ASP A 281 -7.23 6.93 26.65
N PRO A 282 -7.39 6.73 27.97
CA PRO A 282 -6.62 5.71 28.71
C PRO A 282 -6.95 4.28 28.29
N GLU A 283 -8.04 4.04 27.53
CA GLU A 283 -8.44 2.72 27.05
C GLU A 283 -7.90 2.39 25.64
N ILE A 284 -7.36 3.36 24.90
CA ILE A 284 -6.91 3.20 23.51
C ILE A 284 -5.56 3.88 23.31
N ASP A 285 -4.51 3.07 23.18
CA ASP A 285 -3.15 3.55 22.92
C ASP A 285 -3.08 4.33 21.59
N GLU A 286 -2.35 5.44 21.59
CA GLU A 286 -2.17 6.38 20.47
C GLU A 286 -3.40 7.15 19.93
N VAL A 287 -4.55 7.08 20.59
CA VAL A 287 -5.76 7.84 20.20
C VAL A 287 -6.05 8.96 21.19
N PHE A 288 -6.37 10.15 20.66
CA PHE A 288 -6.68 11.32 21.47
C PHE A 288 -7.89 12.08 20.95
N LYS A 289 -8.53 12.82 21.86
CA LYS A 289 -9.57 13.81 21.56
C LYS A 289 -9.01 15.21 21.77
N LEU A 290 -9.50 16.17 20.98
CA LEU A 290 -9.18 17.58 21.15
C LEU A 290 -10.31 18.26 21.95
N GLN A 291 -9.94 19.06 22.93
CA GLN A 291 -10.85 19.88 23.73
C GLN A 291 -10.37 21.32 23.77
N LEU A 292 -11.28 22.25 24.01
CA LEU A 292 -10.92 23.64 24.27
C LEU A 292 -10.35 23.75 25.68
N ALA A 293 -9.18 24.36 25.78
CA ALA A 293 -8.51 24.68 27.04
C ALA A 293 -8.22 26.18 27.09
N LEU A 294 -7.99 26.69 28.30
CA LEU A 294 -7.51 28.06 28.46
C LEU A 294 -6.15 28.19 27.76
N PRO A 295 -5.95 29.23 26.92
CA PRO A 295 -4.66 29.43 26.28
C PRO A 295 -3.59 29.61 27.36
N ALA A 296 -2.47 28.91 27.22
CA ALA A 296 -1.36 29.05 28.15
C ALA A 296 -0.84 30.50 28.11
N GLU A 297 -0.42 31.05 29.26
CA GLU A 297 0.09 32.43 29.37
C GLU A 297 1.38 32.69 28.55
N SER A 298 1.98 31.63 27.98
CA SER A 298 3.14 31.72 27.10
C SER A 298 2.80 32.21 25.69
N SER A 299 3.66 33.06 25.14
CA SER A 299 3.56 33.57 23.76
C SER A 299 3.41 32.42 22.75
N THR A 300 2.35 32.48 21.94
CA THR A 300 2.02 31.49 20.90
C THR A 300 2.95 31.55 19.69
N ARG A 301 3.55 32.72 19.46
CA ARG A 301 4.43 33.02 18.30
C ARG A 301 5.61 32.04 18.14
N PRO A 302 6.43 31.75 19.17
CA PRO A 302 7.59 30.86 19.01
C PRO A 302 7.21 29.42 18.67
N ALA A 303 6.09 28.89 19.19
CA ALA A 303 5.65 27.53 18.87
C ALA A 303 5.12 27.45 17.43
N LEU A 304 4.35 28.44 17.00
CA LEU A 304 3.89 28.57 15.62
C LEU A 304 5.07 28.70 14.65
N GLN A 305 6.06 29.51 14.98
CA GLN A 305 7.23 29.72 14.14
C GLN A 305 8.02 28.42 13.92
N ARG A 306 8.24 27.62 14.97
CA ARG A 306 8.89 26.30 14.85
C ARG A 306 8.11 25.33 13.97
N PHE A 307 6.78 25.37 14.01
CA PHE A 307 5.95 24.56 13.12
C PHE A 307 6.10 25.00 11.66
N LEU A 308 6.04 26.30 11.39
CA LEU A 308 6.21 26.85 10.04
C LEU A 308 7.60 26.53 9.48
N GLU A 309 8.65 26.71 10.28
CA GLU A 309 10.04 26.37 9.92
C GLU A 309 10.19 24.87 9.61
N ALA A 310 9.56 23.98 10.39
CA ALA A 310 9.60 22.54 10.12
C ALA A 310 8.89 22.16 8.81
N VAL A 311 7.76 22.80 8.50
CA VAL A 311 7.04 22.60 7.23
C VAL A 311 7.86 23.14 6.05
N GLU A 312 8.49 24.31 6.20
CA GLU A 312 9.38 24.89 5.19
C GLU A 312 10.60 23.99 4.93
N GLU A 313 11.22 23.47 5.98
CA GLU A 313 12.35 22.56 5.88
C GLU A 313 11.97 21.25 5.19
N GLU A 314 10.80 20.69 5.50
CA GLU A 314 10.28 19.48 4.86
C GLU A 314 10.02 19.72 3.35
N GLN A 315 9.41 20.85 3.00
CA GLN A 315 9.18 21.25 1.61
C GLN A 315 10.49 21.56 0.87
N PHE A 316 11.48 22.12 1.55
CA PHE A 316 12.81 22.37 1.00
C PHE A 316 13.53 21.06 0.70
N ARG A 317 13.57 20.12 1.66
CA ARG A 317 14.17 18.79 1.49
C ARG A 317 13.51 18.04 0.34
N HIS A 318 12.18 18.07 0.25
CA HIS A 318 11.45 17.43 -0.85
C HIS A 318 11.79 18.05 -2.22
N ARG A 319 11.86 19.39 -2.32
CA ARG A 319 12.24 20.09 -3.56
C ARG A 319 13.68 19.81 -3.97
N PHE A 320 14.61 19.87 -3.02
CA PHE A 320 16.03 19.60 -3.26
C PHE A 320 16.24 18.19 -3.82
N LEU A 321 15.61 17.18 -3.19
CA LEU A 321 15.68 15.79 -3.64
C LEU A 321 15.11 15.62 -5.06
N THR A 322 14.01 16.29 -5.39
CA THR A 322 13.46 16.23 -6.75
C THR A 322 14.33 16.95 -7.80
N GLN A 323 15.05 18.01 -7.42
CA GLN A 323 15.94 18.74 -8.34
C GLN A 323 17.26 18.01 -8.60
N GLU A 324 17.89 17.44 -7.57
CA GLU A 324 19.10 16.62 -7.69
C GLU A 324 18.87 15.35 -8.53
N LEU A 325 17.71 14.70 -8.37
CA LEU A 325 17.36 13.54 -9.18
C LEU A 325 17.01 13.90 -10.63
N ALA A 326 16.52 15.12 -10.88
CA ALA A 326 16.30 15.62 -12.23
C ALA A 326 17.63 15.98 -12.92
N SER A 327 18.59 16.60 -12.23
CA SER A 327 19.91 16.98 -12.79
C SER A 327 20.83 15.77 -13.00
N GLY A 328 20.76 14.73 -12.16
CA GLY A 328 21.53 13.49 -12.32
C GLY A 328 21.11 12.60 -13.50
N SER A 329 20.02 12.92 -14.20
CA SER A 329 19.52 12.16 -15.35
C SER A 329 19.96 12.69 -16.73
N SER A 330 20.78 13.75 -16.78
CA SER A 330 21.31 14.29 -18.06
C SER A 330 22.80 13.99 -18.31
N SER A 331 23.47 13.26 -17.41
CA SER A 331 24.86 12.83 -17.59
C SER A 331 24.97 11.34 -17.29
N GLY A 332 24.71 10.51 -18.30
CA GLY A 332 24.83 9.06 -18.27
C GLY A 332 24.46 8.45 -19.61
#